data_AF-A0A5S4UI56-F1
#
_entry.id   AF-A0A5S4UI56-F1
#
_cell.length_a   1.000
_cell.length_b   1.000
_cell.length_c   1.000
_cell.angle_alpha   90.00
_cell.angle_beta   90.00
_cell.angle_gamma   90.00
#
_symmetry.space_group_name_H-M   'P 1'
#
loop_
_entity.id
_entity.type
_entity.pdbx_description
1 polymer ?
#
loop_
_entity_poly.entity_id
_entity_poly.type
_entity_poly.pdbx_seq_one_letter_code
_entity_poly.pdbx_strand_id
1 'polypeptide(L)'
;MSKETVIENKSTALFFDLAKRSFKASWKVLQEINGESTELLDDPDFMSPFIMNVFDHIQKNFEKFTAQEGNRGDITEVNFEQVAAMLVRYSDSFRK
;
A
#
# COMPACT_ATOMS: atom_id res chain seq x y z
N MET A 1 -21.02 -0.98 9.55
CA MET A 1 -20.33 -1.96 10.42
C MET A 1 -18.95 -2.21 9.84
N SER A 2 -17.97 -1.37 10.19
CA SER A 2 -16.59 -1.54 9.72
C SER A 2 -15.98 -2.70 10.51
N LYS A 3 -15.96 -3.91 9.92
CA LYS A 3 -15.11 -4.98 10.45
C LYS A 3 -13.69 -4.44 10.42
N GLU A 4 -13.10 -4.23 11.60
CA GLU A 4 -11.67 -4.09 11.74
C GLU A 4 -11.06 -5.35 11.13
N THR A 5 -10.45 -5.21 9.96
CA THR A 5 -9.70 -6.30 9.32
C THR A 5 -8.46 -6.52 10.15
N VAL A 6 -8.59 -7.35 11.18
CA VAL A 6 -7.47 -7.79 12.02
C VAL A 6 -6.45 -8.47 11.09
N ILE A 7 -5.22 -7.94 11.05
CA ILE A 7 -4.13 -8.59 10.34
C ILE A 7 -3.53 -9.61 11.31
N GLU A 8 -3.95 -10.87 11.17
CA GLU A 8 -3.44 -11.95 12.02
C GLU A 8 -2.08 -12.47 11.54
N ASN A 9 -1.79 -12.35 10.24
CA ASN A 9 -0.55 -12.83 9.63
C ASN A 9 0.55 -11.76 9.62
N LYS A 10 1.72 -12.09 10.17
CA LYS A 10 2.88 -11.18 10.26
C LYS A 10 3.36 -10.67 8.90
N SER A 11 3.49 -11.56 7.91
CA SER A 11 3.94 -11.20 6.56
C SER A 11 2.97 -10.22 5.88
N THR A 12 1.66 -10.42 6.07
CA THR A 12 0.62 -9.51 5.60
C THR A 12 0.73 -8.13 6.25
N ALA A 13 1.01 -8.07 7.56
CA ALA A 13 1.18 -6.81 8.27
C ALA A 13 2.42 -6.04 7.79
N LEU A 14 3.54 -6.74 7.62
CA LEU A 14 4.78 -6.18 7.08
C LEU A 14 4.60 -5.67 5.65
N PHE A 15 3.91 -6.44 4.80
CA PHE A 15 3.66 -6.04 3.42
C PHE A 15 2.79 -4.78 3.38
N PHE A 16 1.74 -4.74 4.19
CA PHE A 16 0.85 -3.58 4.27
C PHE A 16 1.59 -2.32 4.75
N ASP A 17 2.47 -2.44 5.75
CA ASP A 17 3.27 -1.31 6.23
C ASP A 17 4.19 -0.75 5.12
N LEU A 18 4.91 -1.63 4.42
CA LEU A 18 5.74 -1.25 3.28
C LEU A 18 4.93 -0.60 2.16
N ALA A 19 3.77 -1.18 1.81
CA ALA A 19 2.87 -0.65 0.80
C ALA A 19 2.34 0.74 1.19
N LYS A 20 1.95 0.97 2.45
CA LYS A 20 1.52 2.30 2.93
C LYS A 20 2.61 3.35 2.78
N ARG A 21 3.85 3.01 3.16
CA ARG A 21 5.00 3.93 3.07
C ARG A 21 5.31 4.26 1.61
N SER A 22 5.35 3.25 0.74
CA SER A 22 5.57 3.43 -0.69
C SER A 22 4.45 4.24 -1.36
N PHE A 23 3.18 3.91 -1.07
CA PHE A 23 2.02 4.69 -1.52
C PHE A 23 2.15 6.16 -1.13
N LYS A 24 2.40 6.45 0.16
CA LYS A 24 2.52 7.83 0.66
C LYS A 24 3.64 8.60 -0.03
N ALA A 25 4.80 7.97 -0.22
CA ALA A 25 5.94 8.59 -0.89
C ALA A 25 5.62 8.89 -2.36
N SER A 26 5.08 7.92 -3.10
CA SER A 26 4.69 8.08 -4.50
C SER A 26 3.59 9.14 -4.67
N TRP A 27 2.62 9.19 -3.76
CA TRP A 27 1.55 10.19 -3.78
C TRP A 27 2.10 11.60 -3.56
N LYS A 28 3.03 11.77 -2.61
CA LYS A 28 3.69 13.07 -2.37
C LYS A 28 4.43 13.57 -3.62
N VAL A 29 5.19 12.68 -4.28
CA VAL A 29 5.90 13.03 -5.53
C VAL A 29 4.91 13.44 -6.63
N LEU A 30 3.78 12.75 -6.74
CA LEU A 30 2.74 13.10 -7.70
C LEU A 30 2.17 14.51 -7.42
N GLN A 31 1.86 14.81 -6.15
CA GLN A 31 1.35 16.12 -5.74
C GLN A 31 2.38 17.24 -6.00
N GLU A 32 3.67 16.98 -5.82
CA GLU A 32 4.73 17.94 -6.12
C GLU A 32 4.83 18.29 -7.61
N ILE A 33 4.51 17.34 -8.51
CA ILE A 33 4.61 17.53 -9.97
C ILE A 33 3.32 18.12 -10.54
N ASN A 34 2.15 17.66 -10.07
CA ASN A 34 0.85 17.95 -10.68
C ASN A 34 -0.03 18.90 -9.84
N GLY A 35 0.41 19.29 -8.64
CA GLY A 35 -0.40 20.02 -7.67
C GLY A 35 -1.29 19.11 -6.82
N GLU A 36 -1.89 19.68 -5.79
CA GLU A 36 -2.82 18.96 -4.91
C GLU A 36 -4.16 18.72 -5.64
N SER A 37 -4.35 17.52 -6.19
CA SER A 37 -5.64 17.07 -6.72
C SER A 37 -6.09 15.79 -6.02
N THR A 38 -7.16 15.90 -5.25
CA THR A 38 -7.83 14.76 -4.62
C THR A 38 -8.78 14.04 -5.58
N GLU A 39 -9.10 14.62 -6.74
CA GLU A 39 -10.00 14.03 -7.74
C GLU A 39 -9.46 12.70 -8.27
N LEU A 40 -8.13 12.57 -8.36
CA LEU A 40 -7.46 11.33 -8.76
C LEU A 40 -7.71 10.17 -7.79
N LEU A 41 -8.09 10.43 -6.53
CA LEU A 41 -8.40 9.37 -5.56
C LEU A 41 -9.73 8.66 -5.86
N ASP A 42 -10.65 9.33 -6.56
CA ASP A 42 -11.94 8.77 -6.96
C ASP A 42 -11.91 8.22 -8.39
N ASP A 43 -10.81 8.44 -9.13
CA ASP A 43 -10.61 7.90 -10.48
C ASP A 43 -10.07 6.46 -10.42
N PRO A 44 -10.89 5.44 -10.74
CA PRO A 44 -10.44 4.05 -10.72
C PRO A 44 -9.38 3.74 -11.78
N ASP A 45 -9.38 4.48 -12.91
CA ASP A 45 -8.42 4.31 -13.99
C ASP A 45 -7.04 4.85 -13.60
N PHE A 46 -6.99 5.76 -12.62
CA PHE A 46 -5.75 6.20 -11.98
C PHE A 46 -5.36 5.34 -10.77
N MET A 47 -6.29 5.14 -9.83
CA MET A 47 -5.98 4.51 -8.54
C MET A 47 -5.62 3.04 -8.66
N SER A 48 -6.26 2.31 -9.57
CA SER A 48 -5.97 0.89 -9.78
C SER A 48 -4.52 0.67 -10.22
N PRO A 49 -4.02 1.28 -11.32
CA PRO A 49 -2.62 1.12 -11.71
C PRO A 49 -1.66 1.73 -10.68
N PHE A 50 -2.03 2.82 -10.00
CA PHE A 50 -1.20 3.40 -8.94
C PHE A 50 -0.94 2.40 -7.80
N ILE A 51 -2.01 1.78 -7.27
CA ILE A 51 -1.92 0.74 -6.23
C ILE A 51 -1.17 -0.49 -6.75
N MET A 52 -1.44 -0.94 -7.98
CA MET A 52 -0.73 -2.07 -8.57
C MET A 52 0.77 -1.81 -8.67
N ASN A 53 1.20 -0.62 -9.06
CA ASN A 53 2.62 -0.26 -9.13
C ASN A 53 3.30 -0.31 -7.75
N VAL A 54 2.61 0.14 -6.70
CA VAL A 54 3.08 0.00 -5.32
C VAL A 54 3.23 -1.48 -4.96
N PHE A 55 2.22 -2.30 -5.23
CA PHE A 55 2.25 -3.74 -4.97
C PHE A 55 3.39 -4.43 -5.69
N ASP A 56 3.54 -4.20 -6.99
CA ASP A 56 4.57 -4.80 -7.83
C ASP A 56 5.97 -4.47 -7.30
N HIS A 57 6.18 -3.22 -6.87
CA HIS A 57 7.45 -2.79 -6.31
C HIS A 57 7.75 -3.49 -4.98
N ILE A 58 6.79 -3.54 -4.06
CA ILE A 58 6.98 -4.20 -2.76
C ILE A 58 7.14 -5.71 -2.94
N GLN A 59 6.30 -6.37 -3.75
CA GLN A 59 6.36 -7.81 -3.98
C GLN A 59 7.71 -8.26 -4.52
N LYS A 60 8.30 -7.52 -5.47
CA LYS A 60 9.64 -7.83 -6.02
C LYS A 60 10.78 -7.68 -5.01
N ASN A 61 10.56 -6.95 -3.92
CA ASN A 61 11.60 -6.59 -2.95
C ASN A 61 11.26 -6.97 -1.50
N PHE A 62 10.16 -7.70 -1.27
CA PHE A 62 9.54 -7.81 0.04
C PHE A 62 10.48 -8.41 1.10
N GLU A 63 11.07 -9.56 0.79
CA GLU A 63 12.00 -10.24 1.70
C GLU A 63 13.25 -9.40 1.97
N LYS A 64 13.75 -8.69 0.94
CA LYS A 64 14.90 -7.79 1.08
C LYS A 64 14.57 -6.61 2.00
N PHE A 65 13.45 -5.92 1.78
CA PHE A 65 13.05 -4.77 2.59
C PHE A 65 12.78 -5.18 4.03
N THR A 66 12.08 -6.30 4.25
CA THR A 66 11.83 -6.79 5.61
C THR A 66 13.12 -7.21 6.31
N ALA A 67 14.05 -7.88 5.62
CA ALA A 67 15.35 -8.23 6.19
C ALA A 67 16.18 -7.00 6.62
N GLN A 68 16.16 -5.93 5.82
CA GLN A 68 16.84 -4.67 6.16
C GLN A 68 16.28 -4.01 7.42
N GLU A 69 15.01 -4.26 7.73
CA GLU A 69 14.34 -3.75 8.94
C GLU A 69 14.44 -4.74 10.12
N GLY A 70 15.28 -5.78 10.02
CA GLY A 70 15.43 -6.81 11.06
C GLY A 70 14.24 -7.77 11.16
N ASN A 71 13.36 -7.77 10.16
CA ASN A 71 12.20 -8.63 10.08
C ASN A 71 12.46 -9.82 9.14
N ARG A 72 11.56 -10.81 9.20
CA ARG A 72 11.49 -11.91 8.24
C ARG A 72 10.05 -12.01 7.76
N GLY A 73 9.79 -11.44 6.59
CA GLY A 73 8.53 -11.64 5.86
C GLY A 73 8.68 -12.79 4.87
N ASP A 74 7.58 -13.50 4.62
CA ASP A 74 7.46 -14.51 3.57
C ASP A 74 6.39 -14.06 2.58
N ILE A 75 6.76 -13.86 1.31
CA ILE A 75 5.83 -13.37 0.29
C ILE A 75 4.69 -14.35 0.01
N THR A 76 4.92 -15.65 0.25
CA THR A 76 3.92 -16.70 0.01
C THR A 76 2.82 -16.71 1.08
N GLU A 77 3.07 -16.08 2.23
CA GLU A 77 2.11 -15.94 3.33
C GLU A 77 1.28 -14.64 3.26
N VAL A 78 1.57 -13.75 2.29
CA VAL A 78 0.89 -12.46 2.19
C VAL A 78 -0.53 -12.62 1.65
N ASN A 79 -1.52 -12.14 2.40
CA ASN A 79 -2.88 -12.00 1.90
C ASN A 79 -3.02 -10.69 1.11
N PHE A 80 -2.76 -10.75 -0.20
CA PHE A 80 -2.80 -9.58 -1.09
C PHE A 80 -4.19 -8.92 -1.17
N GLU A 81 -5.27 -9.70 -1.12
CA GLU A 81 -6.64 -9.16 -1.14
C GLU A 81 -6.90 -8.29 0.10
N GLN A 82 -6.49 -8.78 1.28
CA GLN A 82 -6.59 -8.01 2.51
C GLN A 82 -5.75 -6.74 2.45
N VAL A 83 -4.50 -6.82 1.97
CA VAL A 83 -3.65 -5.63 1.79
C VAL A 83 -4.31 -4.62 0.86
N ALA A 84 -4.88 -5.05 -0.26
CA ALA A 84 -5.47 -4.17 -1.25
C ALA A 84 -6.68 -3.42 -0.66
N ALA A 85 -7.58 -4.15 0.02
CA ALA A 85 -8.72 -3.55 0.70
C ALA A 85 -8.30 -2.54 1.77
N MET A 86 -7.24 -2.83 2.54
CA MET A 86 -6.73 -1.90 3.54
C MET A 86 -6.03 -0.69 2.92
N LEU A 87 -5.35 -0.85 1.79
CA LEU A 87 -4.66 0.25 1.11
C LEU A 87 -5.65 1.24 0.48
N VAL A 88 -6.76 0.75 -0.08
CA VAL A 88 -7.88 1.59 -0.53
C VAL A 88 -8.47 2.39 0.64
N ARG A 89 -8.71 1.75 1.79
CA ARG A 89 -9.17 2.48 3.00
C ARG A 89 -8.12 3.49 3.48
N TYR A 90 -6.84 3.18 3.34
CA TYR A 90 -5.76 4.10 3.69
C TYR A 90 -5.71 5.30 2.73
N SER A 91 -5.99 5.12 1.43
CA SER A 91 -6.02 6.23 0.48
C SER A 91 -7.09 7.28 0.79
N ASP A 92 -8.20 6.89 1.45
CA ASP A 92 -9.21 7.85 1.91
C ASP A 92 -8.66 8.88 2.91
N SER A 93 -7.56 8.57 3.61
CA SER A 93 -6.90 9.52 4.51
C SER A 93 -6.21 10.68 3.79
N PHE A 94 -6.01 10.59 2.47
CA PHE A 94 -5.41 11.63 1.63
C PHE A 94 -6.44 12.59 1.04
N ARG A 95 -7.74 12.38 1.30
CA ARG A 95 -8.82 13.30 0.90
C ARG A 95 -8.91 14.56 1.77
N LYS A 96 -8.17 14.62 2.89
CA LYS A 96 -8.29 15.65 3.93
C LYS A 96 -7.15 16.64 3.93
#